data_AF-A0A9D4DLE8-F1
#
_entry.id   AF-A0A9D4DLE8-F1
#
_cell.length_a   1.000
_cell.length_b   1.000
_cell.length_c   1.000
_cell.angle_alpha   90.00
_cell.angle_beta   90.00
_cell.angle_gamma   90.00
#
_symmetry.space_group_name_H-M   'P 1'
#
loop_
_entity.id
_entity.type
_entity.pdbx_description
1 polymer ?
#
loop_
_entity_poly.entity_id
_entity_poly.type
_entity_poly.pdbx_seq_one_letter_code
_entity_poly.pdbx_strand_id
1 'polypeptide(L)' 'MCVSSVECELSFSVQNRLKVKYRSSLKPERLDILLKISMLGPDIQHFDPVPAVTRWRRVKKSRTERLKEDYKPRKKAKTC' A
#
# COMPACT_ATOMS: atom_id res chain seq x y z
N MET A 1 -8.46 15.95 -16.95
CA MET A 1 -7.77 14.88 -17.70
C MET A 1 -8.77 14.34 -18.71
N CYS A 2 -8.55 14.60 -19.99
CA CYS A 2 -9.32 13.95 -21.04
C CYS A 2 -8.81 12.51 -21.13
N VAL A 3 -9.68 11.53 -20.85
CA VAL A 3 -9.34 10.12 -20.99
C VAL A 3 -9.53 9.75 -22.45
N SER A 4 -8.47 9.31 -23.11
CA SER A 4 -8.56 8.78 -24.47
C SER A 4 -9.16 7.37 -24.45
N SER A 5 -9.82 6.97 -25.54
CA SER A 5 -10.37 5.61 -25.68
C SER A 5 -9.31 4.53 -25.44
N VAL A 6 -8.07 4.81 -25.86
CA VAL A 6 -6.91 3.92 -25.69
C VAL A 6 -6.54 3.74 -24.21
N GLU A 7 -6.56 4.82 -23.42
CA GLU A 7 -6.31 4.75 -21.98
C GLU A 7 -7.40 3.96 -21.25
N CYS A 8 -8.66 4.10 -21.66
CA CYS A 8 -9.76 3.29 -21.15
C CYS A 8 -9.49 1.80 -21.38
N GLU A 9 -9.21 1.38 -22.62
CA GLU A 9 -8.97 -0.03 -22.95
C GLU A 9 -7.75 -0.60 -22.20
N LEU A 10 -6.68 0.19 -22.10
CA LEU A 10 -5.49 -0.19 -21.33
C LEU A 10 -5.84 -0.40 -19.84
N SER A 11 -6.65 0.50 -19.26
CA SER A 11 -7.06 0.41 -17.86
C SER A 11 -7.88 -0.86 -17.57
N PHE A 12 -8.75 -1.27 -18.48
CA PHE A 12 -9.50 -2.53 -18.36
C PHE A 12 -8.61 -3.76 -18.49
N SER A 13 -7.66 -3.75 -19.43
CA SER A 13 -6.68 -4.82 -19.57
C SER A 13 -5.83 -4.99 -18.30
N VAL A 14 -5.34 -3.88 -17.74
CA VAL A 14 -4.59 -3.87 -16.48
C VAL A 14 -5.47 -4.33 -15.31
N GLN A 15 -6.72 -3.87 -15.25
CA GLN A 15 -7.66 -4.29 -14.21
C GLN A 15 -7.92 -5.79 -14.24
N ASN A 16 -8.06 -6.39 -15.43
CA ASN A 16 -8.22 -7.83 -15.61
C ASN A 16 -6.99 -8.62 -15.14
N ARG A 17 -5.77 -8.08 -15.36
CA ARG A 17 -4.52 -8.66 -14.82
C ARG A 17 -4.45 -8.58 -13.29
N LEU A 18 -4.99 -7.51 -12.70
CA LEU A 18 -4.99 -7.30 -11.25
C LEU A 18 -6.05 -8.17 -10.52
N LYS A 19 -7.26 -8.25 -11.08
CA LYS A 19 -8.36 -9.05 -10.55
C LYS A 19 -8.34 -10.48 -11.11
N VAL A 20 -7.37 -11.27 -10.65
CA VAL A 20 -7.37 -12.72 -10.91
C VAL A 20 -8.37 -13.44 -9.98
N LYS A 21 -8.73 -14.70 -10.31
CA LYS A 21 -9.72 -15.52 -9.59
C LYS A 21 -9.53 -15.55 -8.06
N TYR A 22 -8.28 -15.47 -7.58
CA TYR A 22 -7.92 -15.46 -6.15
C TYR A 22 -7.77 -14.05 -5.53
N ARG A 23 -7.86 -12.98 -6.33
CA ARG A 23 -7.75 -11.57 -5.93
C ARG A 23 -9.01 -10.75 -6.25
N SER A 24 -10.15 -11.42 -6.42
CA SER A 24 -11.44 -10.82 -6.76
C SER A 24 -11.98 -9.87 -5.68
N SER A 25 -11.50 -9.98 -4.44
CA SER A 25 -11.95 -9.16 -3.29
C SER A 25 -11.16 -7.86 -3.08
N LEU A 26 -10.42 -7.38 -4.08
CA LEU A 26 -9.72 -6.09 -3.99
C LEU A 26 -10.75 -4.96 -3.83
N LYS A 27 -10.66 -4.25 -2.70
CA LYS A 27 -11.49 -3.06 -2.47
C LYS A 27 -11.22 -2.00 -3.55
N PRO A 28 -12.22 -1.20 -3.94
CA PRO A 28 -12.08 -0.19 -4.99
C PRO A 28 -10.88 0.75 -4.78
N GLU A 29 -10.61 1.17 -3.55
CA GLU A 29 -9.51 2.09 -3.25
C GLU A 29 -8.14 1.43 -3.50
N ARG A 30 -8.03 0.13 -3.21
CA ARG A 30 -6.81 -0.64 -3.45
C ARG A 30 -6.62 -0.91 -4.93
N LEU A 31 -7.72 -1.14 -5.65
CA LEU A 31 -7.70 -1.34 -7.09
C LEU A 31 -7.22 -0.08 -7.81
N ASP A 32 -7.74 1.10 -7.44
CA ASP A 32 -7.35 2.39 -8.02
C ASP A 32 -5.85 2.67 -7.81
N ILE A 33 -5.33 2.42 -6.61
CA ILE A 33 -3.89 2.57 -6.33
C ILE A 33 -3.06 1.64 -7.22
N LEU A 34 -3.43 0.36 -7.33
CA LEU A 34 -2.70 -0.61 -8.15
C LEU A 34 -2.78 -0.28 -9.64
N LEU A 35 -3.93 0.21 -10.10
CA LEU A 35 -4.14 0.64 -11.48
C LEU A 35 -3.22 1.82 -11.81
N LYS A 36 -3.17 2.83 -10.94
CA LYS A 36 -2.26 3.99 -11.08
C LYS A 36 -0.80 3.59 -11.08
N ILE A 37 -0.38 2.69 -10.17
CA ILE A 37 0.99 2.17 -10.15
C ILE A 37 1.31 1.45 -11.46
N SER A 38 0.38 0.66 -11.99
CA SER A 38 0.61 -0.13 -13.19
C SER A 38 0.58 0.69 -14.48
N MET A 39 -0.19 1.78 -14.53
CA MET A 39 -0.32 2.63 -15.72
C MET A 39 0.67 3.79 -15.76
N LEU A 40 1.01 4.36 -14.60
CA LEU A 40 1.81 5.59 -14.49
C LEU A 40 3.14 5.38 -13.78
N GLY A 41 3.31 4.24 -13.10
CA GLY A 41 4.53 3.93 -12.36
C GLY A 41 5.68 3.53 -13.31
N PRO A 42 6.93 3.65 -12.82
CA PRO A 42 8.08 3.12 -13.55
C PRO A 42 7.97 1.61 -13.69
N ASP A 43 8.56 1.08 -14.76
CA ASP A 43 8.72 -0.36 -14.90
C ASP A 43 9.52 -0.95 -13.73
N ILE A 44 9.25 -2.21 -13.40
CA ILE A 44 9.88 -2.88 -12.26
C ILE A 44 11.41 -2.90 -12.35
N GLN A 45 11.98 -2.96 -13.56
CA GLN A 45 13.43 -2.95 -13.77
C GLN A 45 14.07 -1.59 -13.48
N HIS A 46 13.28 -0.51 -13.54
CA HIS A 46 13.72 0.87 -13.35
C HIS A 46 13.24 1.45 -12.02
N PHE A 47 12.49 0.68 -11.24
CA PHE A 47 11.97 1.13 -9.95
C PHE A 47 13.07 1.08 -8.89
N ASP A 48 13.45 2.23 -8.33
CA ASP A 48 14.31 2.31 -7.16
C ASP A 48 13.47 2.10 -5.87
N PRO A 49 13.67 1.00 -5.12
CA PRO A 49 12.93 0.74 -3.90
C PRO A 49 13.41 1.56 -2.69
N VAL A 50 14.61 2.15 -2.74
CA VAL A 50 15.25 2.78 -1.56
C VAL A 50 14.39 3.90 -0.94
N PRO A 51 13.79 4.84 -1.71
CA PRO A 51 12.95 5.89 -1.14
C PRO A 51 11.70 5.34 -0.45
N ALA A 52 11.06 4.33 -1.05
CA ALA A 52 9.86 3.70 -0.50
C ALA A 52 10.16 2.96 0.81
N VAL A 53 11.24 2.17 0.84
CA VAL A 53 11.67 1.43 2.03
C VAL A 53 12.07 2.39 3.15
N THR A 54 12.78 3.46 2.83
CA THR A 54 13.19 4.49 3.81
C THR A 54 11.96 5.15 4.44
N ARG A 55 10.97 5.53 3.63
CA ARG A 55 9.70 6.07 4.11
C ARG A 55 8.97 5.08 5.01
N TRP A 56 8.88 3.81 4.63
CA TRP A 56 8.24 2.77 5.44
C TRP A 56 8.93 2.57 6.79
N ARG A 57 10.26 2.54 6.81
CA ARG A 57 11.03 2.45 8.06
C ARG A 57 10.76 3.64 8.97
N ARG A 58 10.73 4.86 8.42
CA ARG A 58 10.44 6.09 9.20
C ARG A 58 9.04 6.05 9.81
N VAL A 59 8.03 5.69 9.03
CA VAL A 59 6.63 5.58 9.51
C VAL A 59 6.51 4.48 10.57
N LYS A 60 7.18 3.34 10.38
CA LYS A 60 7.19 2.24 11.35
C LYS A 60 7.79 2.70 12.68
N LYS A 61 8.95 3.37 12.64
CA LYS A 61 9.60 3.92 13.84
C LYS A 61 8.68 4.88 14.59
N SER A 62 8.09 5.85 13.89
CA SER A 62 7.14 6.80 14.49
C SER A 62 5.93 6.12 15.12
N ARG A 63 5.37 5.07 14.48
CA ARG A 63 4.27 4.30 15.06
C ARG A 63 4.69 3.56 16.31
N THR A 64 5.87 2.93 16.31
CA THR A 64 6.40 2.23 17.49
C THR A 64 6.65 3.19 18.65
N GLU A 65 7.14 4.40 18.38
CA GLU A 65 7.33 5.44 19.40
C GLU A 65 6.00 5.85 20.05
N ARG A 66 4.96 6.13 19.26
CA ARG A 66 3.61 6.41 19.78
C ARG A 66 3.06 5.27 20.65
N LEU A 67 3.20 4.03 20.20
CA LEU A 67 2.74 2.87 20.96
C LEU A 67 3.47 2.70 22.30
N LYS A 68 4.72 3.17 22.42
CA LYS A 68 5.45 3.19 23.70
C LYS A 68 4.95 4.29 24.62
N GLU A 69 4.63 5.47 24.08
CA GLU A 69 4.01 6.56 24.85
C GLU A 69 2.63 6.16 25.39
N ASP A 70 1.83 5.47 24.59
CA ASP A 70 0.50 4.98 24.97
C ASP A 70 0.54 3.80 25.95
N TYR A 71 1.70 3.15 26.10
CA TYR A 71 1.83 1.98 26.95
C TYR A 71 1.83 2.35 28.44
N LYS A 72 0.73 2.05 29.13
CA LYS A 72 0.67 2.05 30.61
C LYS A 72 1.08 0.68 31.15
N PRO A 73 2.16 0.56 31.94
CA PRO A 73 2.55 -0.72 32.52
C PRO A 73 1.46 -1.23 33.47
N ARG A 74 1.07 -2.50 33.30
CA ARG A 74 0.09 -3.16 34.19
C ARG A 74 0.75 -3.32 35.57
N LYS A 75 0.21 -2.65 36.60
CA LYS A 75 0.66 -2.83 37.99
C LYS A 75 0.50 -4.31 38.36
N LYS A 76 1.60 -4.99 38.68
CA LYS A 76 1.52 -6.36 39.20
C LYS A 76 0.88 -6.31 40.60
N ALA A 77 -0.13 -7.15 40.84
CA ALA A 77 -0.68 -7.32 42.17
C ALA A 77 0.42 -7.87 43.09
N LYS A 78 0.53 -7.33 44.31
CA LYS A 78 1.43 -7.88 45.33
C LYS A 78 0.93 -9.28 45.68
N THR A 79 1.76 -10.28 45.43
CA THR A 79 1.52 -11.63 45.93
C THR A 79 1.72 -11.60 47.45
N CYS A 80 0.71 -12.06 48.18
CA CYS A 80 0.70 -12.15 49.64
C CYS A 80 1.77 -13.09 50.16
#